data_AF-A0A5E4TT94-F1
#
_entry.id   AF-A0A5E4TT94-F1
#
_cell.length_a   1.000
_cell.length_b   1.000
_cell.length_c   1.000
_cell.angle_alpha   90.00
_cell.angle_beta   90.00
_cell.angle_gamma   90.00
#
_symmetry.space_group_name_H-M   'P 1'
#
loop_
_entity.id
_entity.type
_entity.pdbx_description
1 polymer ?
#
loop_
_entity_poly.entity_id
_entity_poly.type
_entity_poly.pdbx_seq_one_letter_code
_entity_poly.pdbx_strand_id
1 'polypeptide(L)'
;MRLHRQEAEVRPCAIACVPVAALAGGAPASCARASRRDSKALVTCSYVFRRVVSRVVRWLGITMLVCTGLAATAGHAVAQSAPSDTQPAASILPVGPAIAQPSPEAVAAKVKARMQEQANTSNHPLPIVVMRRISDGKQCSFSVLDGTYVNFHEDPYGCEDNIYNTFEIVGAHEGMWIEMEAAPNCNGSESYAKYIVSFGPGHGPVGNIAPTSVAASVGVPVGQILNDGSGKRAFIADGYKSTGTPLPNAVSCVLVRNLLPNGPYHYRNQASGLCLRSDEFRPYPVACTAPVPLAFYELNDYFGEIISADSVATPTKRKYLNTSLSDDVLEFSTTYLPTHAFSYNATSSRLETLLGFCASPSDDPYRVNTHSCRHDTGARMQWIREPAPVR
;
A
#
# COMPACT_ATOMS: atom_id res chain seq x y z
N MET A 1 -1.85 10.15 59.33
CA MET A 1 -1.67 11.61 59.20
C MET A 1 -2.37 12.10 57.94
N ARG A 2 -2.99 13.29 57.95
CA ARG A 2 -3.63 13.93 56.79
C ARG A 2 -2.69 15.01 56.23
N LEU A 3 -2.58 15.11 54.90
CA LEU A 3 -2.17 16.28 54.10
C LEU A 3 -2.45 15.89 52.63
N HIS A 4 -2.92 16.73 51.73
CA HIS A 4 -3.78 17.91 51.76
C HIS A 4 -4.16 18.07 50.28
N ARG A 5 -5.45 18.09 49.94
CA ARG A 5 -5.92 18.30 48.57
C ARG A 5 -5.88 19.79 48.29
N GLN A 6 -5.23 20.23 47.21
CA GLN A 6 -5.41 21.58 46.68
C GLN A 6 -6.29 21.49 45.43
N GLU A 7 -7.44 22.16 45.48
CA GLU A 7 -8.34 22.35 44.34
C GLU A 7 -8.02 23.72 43.73
N ALA A 8 -7.80 23.77 42.41
CA ALA A 8 -7.50 25.01 41.70
C ALA A 8 -8.77 25.54 41.01
N GLU A 9 -9.19 26.74 41.41
CA GLU A 9 -10.40 27.43 40.95
C GLU A 9 -10.22 27.94 39.51
N VAL A 10 -10.98 27.42 38.55
CA VAL A 10 -10.98 27.91 37.16
C VAL A 10 -12.15 28.87 36.96
N ARG A 11 -11.85 30.18 36.82
CA ARG A 11 -12.84 31.21 36.48
C ARG A 11 -12.96 31.34 34.95
N PRO A 12 -14.19 31.44 34.39
CA PRO A 12 -14.38 31.63 32.96
C PRO A 12 -14.13 33.09 32.54
N CYS A 13 -13.24 33.32 31.58
CA CYS A 13 -13.14 34.60 30.90
C CYS A 13 -14.29 34.76 29.89
N ALA A 14 -15.12 35.78 30.07
CA ALA A 14 -16.08 36.20 29.07
C ALA A 14 -15.36 36.90 27.90
N ILE A 15 -15.67 36.50 26.66
CA ILE A 15 -15.23 37.20 25.45
C ILE A 15 -16.45 37.94 24.88
N ALA A 16 -16.38 39.27 24.87
CA ALA A 16 -17.39 40.12 24.27
C ALA A 16 -17.11 40.32 22.77
N CYS A 17 -18.13 40.13 21.93
CA CYS A 17 -18.05 40.46 20.51
C CYS A 17 -18.26 41.97 20.31
N VAL A 18 -17.34 42.64 19.60
CA VAL A 18 -17.52 44.00 19.08
C VAL A 18 -17.31 43.94 17.56
N PRO A 19 -18.29 44.37 16.74
CA PRO A 19 -18.12 44.47 15.29
C PRO A 19 -17.48 45.82 14.94
N VAL A 20 -16.51 45.81 14.01
CA VAL A 20 -16.02 47.01 13.33
C VAL A 20 -16.14 46.80 11.84
N ALA A 21 -16.71 47.77 11.15
CA ALA A 21 -16.89 47.79 9.71
C ALA A 21 -16.00 48.86 9.04
N ALA A 22 -15.83 48.69 7.73
CA ALA A 22 -15.51 49.72 6.74
C ALA A 22 -14.04 50.20 6.54
N LEU A 23 -13.53 49.82 5.35
CA LEU A 23 -12.99 50.67 4.27
C LEU A 23 -11.51 51.16 4.24
N ALA A 24 -10.98 51.00 3.01
CA ALA A 24 -10.04 51.87 2.26
C ALA A 24 -8.51 51.79 2.50
N GLY A 25 -7.83 51.11 1.55
CA GLY A 25 -6.82 51.71 0.65
C GLY A 25 -5.39 51.97 1.16
N GLY A 26 -4.38 51.49 0.42
CA GLY A 26 -2.99 51.99 0.53
C GLY A 26 -1.89 50.96 0.24
N ALA A 27 -0.96 51.32 -0.64
CA ALA A 27 0.17 50.56 -1.20
C ALA A 27 1.13 49.85 -0.18
N PRO A 28 1.95 48.87 -0.63
CA PRO A 28 2.80 48.07 0.26
C PRO A 28 4.09 48.78 0.67
N ALA A 29 4.38 48.79 1.97
CA ALA A 29 5.69 49.14 2.52
C ALA A 29 6.46 47.86 2.91
N SER A 30 7.69 47.74 2.45
CA SER A 30 8.62 46.68 2.82
C SER A 30 9.39 47.05 4.10
N CYS A 31 9.53 46.12 5.05
CA CYS A 31 10.54 46.24 6.11
C CYS A 31 11.03 44.91 6.71
N ALA A 32 12.34 44.92 6.95
CA ALA A 32 13.24 43.96 7.58
C ALA A 32 12.72 42.95 8.63
N ARG A 33 13.06 41.68 8.35
CA ARG A 33 13.77 40.70 9.21
C ARG A 33 14.11 41.12 10.68
N ALA A 34 13.47 40.45 11.64
CA ALA A 34 13.99 40.18 13.00
C ALA A 34 13.64 38.72 13.35
N SER A 35 14.59 37.79 13.53
CA SER A 35 15.50 37.57 14.67
C SER A 35 14.85 36.99 15.94
N ARG A 36 14.91 35.65 16.05
CA ARG A 36 14.87 34.77 17.25
C ARG A 36 14.22 35.30 18.54
N ARG A 37 13.16 34.62 19.00
CA ARG A 37 13.19 33.59 20.08
C ARG A 37 11.80 32.99 20.36
N ASP A 38 11.82 31.76 20.87
CA ASP A 38 10.81 31.06 21.69
C ASP A 38 9.33 31.07 21.25
N SER A 39 8.90 29.95 20.61
CA SER A 39 7.49 29.53 20.53
C SER A 39 7.33 28.01 20.58
N LYS A 40 7.52 27.41 21.77
CA LYS A 40 7.01 26.07 22.09
C LYS A 40 5.50 26.14 22.37
N ALA A 41 4.65 26.19 21.34
CA ALA A 41 3.21 25.89 21.44
C ALA A 41 2.54 25.99 20.06
N LEU A 42 2.47 24.90 19.29
CA LEU A 42 1.63 24.82 18.08
C LEU A 42 1.32 23.37 17.68
N VAL A 43 0.77 22.60 18.63
CA VAL A 43 0.18 21.27 18.40
C VAL A 43 -1.19 21.22 19.09
N THR A 44 -2.21 21.81 18.46
CA THR A 44 -3.66 21.46 18.56
C THR A 44 -4.51 22.54 17.89
N CYS A 45 -4.72 22.49 16.57
CA CYS A 45 -5.86 23.15 15.92
C CYS A 45 -6.13 22.63 14.49
N SER A 46 -6.48 21.34 14.34
CA SER A 46 -6.91 20.76 13.04
C SER A 46 -7.81 19.52 13.20
N TYR A 47 -8.68 19.52 14.22
CA TYR A 47 -9.80 18.59 14.34
C TYR A 47 -11.03 19.39 14.83
N VAL A 48 -12.21 19.10 14.26
CA VAL A 48 -13.49 19.83 14.34
C VAL A 48 -13.71 20.91 13.27
N PHE A 49 -13.80 20.50 12.00
CA PHE A 49 -14.57 21.25 10.97
C PHE A 49 -14.99 20.38 9.75
N ARG A 50 -15.63 19.22 10.00
CA ARG A 50 -16.19 18.38 8.90
C ARG A 50 -17.39 17.49 9.28
N ARG A 51 -18.22 17.91 10.25
CA ARG A 51 -19.43 17.18 10.70
C ARG A 51 -20.68 18.06 10.93
N VAL A 52 -20.92 19.07 10.08
CA VAL A 52 -22.23 19.78 10.03
C VAL A 52 -22.62 20.13 8.58
N VAL A 53 -22.72 19.14 7.69
CA VAL A 53 -23.45 19.27 6.40
C VAL A 53 -24.25 17.99 6.13
N SER A 54 -25.26 17.75 6.95
CA SER A 54 -26.36 16.83 6.67
C SER A 54 -27.51 17.17 7.61
N ARG A 55 -28.76 17.08 7.12
CA ARG A 55 -30.04 17.46 7.78
C ARG A 55 -30.48 18.94 7.74
N VAL A 56 -30.58 19.57 6.56
CA VAL A 56 -31.70 20.50 6.24
C VAL A 56 -32.05 20.45 4.73
N VAL A 57 -32.71 19.39 4.26
CA VAL A 57 -33.65 19.46 3.12
C VAL A 57 -34.72 18.38 3.33
N ARG A 58 -35.88 18.79 3.85
CA ARG A 58 -37.12 18.01 3.85
C ARG A 58 -38.28 19.01 3.97
N TRP A 59 -39.37 18.78 3.23
CA TRP A 59 -40.62 19.57 3.18
C TRP A 59 -40.68 20.79 2.26
N LEU A 60 -41.17 20.55 1.02
CA LEU A 60 -42.17 21.30 0.22
C LEU A 60 -42.03 20.82 -1.24
N GLY A 61 -43.02 20.24 -1.94
CA GLY A 61 -44.35 19.78 -1.52
C GLY A 61 -45.15 19.21 -2.71
N ILE A 62 -46.45 18.93 -2.47
CA ILE A 62 -47.57 18.86 -3.44
C ILE A 62 -47.72 17.59 -4.33
N THR A 63 -48.49 16.63 -3.78
CA THR A 63 -49.71 15.93 -4.28
C THR A 63 -50.10 15.74 -5.77
N MET A 64 -50.72 14.55 -6.00
CA MET A 64 -51.73 14.15 -7.02
C MET A 64 -51.21 13.92 -8.47
N LEU A 65 -51.46 12.78 -9.12
CA LEU A 65 -52.78 12.28 -9.55
C LEU A 65 -52.85 10.72 -9.63
N VAL A 66 -54.06 10.16 -9.70
CA VAL A 66 -54.37 8.70 -9.83
C VAL A 66 -55.20 8.45 -11.11
N CYS A 67 -55.35 7.18 -11.51
CA CYS A 67 -56.16 6.61 -12.63
C CYS A 67 -55.44 6.60 -14.00
N THR A 68 -55.59 5.60 -14.89
CA THR A 68 -56.23 4.25 -14.88
C THR A 68 -55.80 3.53 -16.19
N GLY A 69 -55.95 2.20 -16.30
CA GLY A 69 -56.22 1.57 -17.60
C GLY A 69 -55.45 0.29 -17.95
N LEU A 70 -56.17 -0.82 -18.11
CA LEU A 70 -55.73 -1.99 -18.87
C LEU A 70 -55.86 -1.71 -20.38
N ALA A 71 -54.98 -2.30 -21.19
CA ALA A 71 -55.38 -3.07 -22.38
C ALA A 71 -54.16 -3.81 -22.97
N ALA A 72 -54.39 -5.01 -23.50
CA ALA A 72 -53.42 -5.73 -24.32
C ALA A 72 -53.89 -5.75 -25.78
N THR A 73 -52.96 -5.58 -26.73
CA THR A 73 -53.14 -6.01 -28.12
C THR A 73 -51.79 -6.46 -28.69
N ALA A 74 -51.81 -7.54 -29.47
CA ALA A 74 -50.71 -7.94 -30.34
C ALA A 74 -50.89 -7.28 -31.71
N GLY A 75 -49.79 -7.01 -32.42
CA GLY A 75 -49.83 -6.46 -33.79
C GLY A 75 -48.45 -6.36 -34.41
N HIS A 76 -48.27 -6.98 -35.58
CA HIS A 76 -47.02 -6.93 -36.34
C HIS A 76 -46.88 -5.59 -37.08
N ALA A 77 -45.64 -5.10 -37.24
CA ALA A 77 -45.23 -4.35 -38.44
C ALA A 77 -43.69 -4.38 -38.63
N VAL A 78 -43.27 -4.39 -39.89
CA VAL A 78 -41.88 -4.37 -40.36
C VAL A 78 -41.52 -2.94 -40.79
N ALA A 79 -40.28 -2.47 -40.54
CA ALA A 79 -39.43 -1.72 -41.51
C ALA A 79 -38.31 -0.89 -40.85
N GLN A 80 -37.06 -1.25 -41.21
CA GLN A 80 -36.01 -0.37 -41.75
C GLN A 80 -35.70 1.02 -41.14
N SER A 81 -34.55 1.07 -40.48
CA SER A 81 -33.43 2.02 -40.67
C SER A 81 -33.62 3.54 -40.55
N ALA A 82 -32.96 4.10 -39.53
CA ALA A 82 -32.18 5.33 -39.63
C ALA A 82 -30.90 5.18 -38.76
N PRO A 83 -29.75 5.77 -39.12
CA PRO A 83 -28.53 5.67 -38.33
C PRO A 83 -28.63 6.53 -37.07
N SER A 84 -28.13 6.03 -35.93
CA SER A 84 -28.07 6.80 -34.69
C SER A 84 -26.70 7.45 -34.55
N ASP A 85 -26.70 8.72 -34.15
CA ASP A 85 -25.53 9.59 -34.11
C ASP A 85 -24.43 9.13 -33.14
N THR A 86 -23.21 9.09 -33.67
CA THR A 86 -22.04 9.78 -33.12
C THR A 86 -21.98 9.92 -31.58
N GLN A 87 -21.82 8.82 -30.86
CA GLN A 87 -21.22 8.91 -29.51
C GLN A 87 -19.73 9.25 -29.65
N PRO A 88 -19.20 10.23 -28.89
CA PRO A 88 -17.77 10.54 -28.93
C PRO A 88 -16.98 9.34 -28.40
N ALA A 89 -16.01 8.88 -29.19
CA ALA A 89 -15.09 7.83 -28.78
C ALA A 89 -14.43 8.22 -27.46
N ALA A 90 -14.69 7.42 -26.42
CA ALA A 90 -13.96 7.56 -25.15
C ALA A 90 -12.48 7.42 -25.46
N SER A 91 -11.69 8.43 -25.06
CA SER A 91 -10.26 8.45 -25.32
C SER A 91 -9.60 7.30 -24.57
N ILE A 92 -9.33 6.21 -25.29
CA ILE A 92 -8.45 5.14 -24.83
C ILE A 92 -7.03 5.71 -24.88
N LEU A 93 -6.67 6.44 -23.81
CA LEU A 93 -5.26 6.71 -23.54
C LEU A 93 -4.56 5.35 -23.46
N PRO A 94 -3.41 5.17 -24.14
CA PRO A 94 -2.71 3.90 -24.11
C PRO A 94 -2.30 3.63 -22.67
N VAL A 95 -2.86 2.55 -22.11
CA VAL A 95 -2.30 1.91 -20.93
C VAL A 95 -0.83 1.64 -21.27
N GLY A 96 0.08 2.13 -20.42
CA GLY A 96 1.52 1.90 -20.60
C GLY A 96 1.80 0.40 -20.78
N PRO A 97 2.91 0.03 -21.45
CA PRO A 97 3.15 -1.36 -21.85
C PRO A 97 2.88 -2.30 -20.68
N ALA A 98 1.91 -3.21 -20.87
CA ALA A 98 1.51 -4.16 -19.85
C ALA A 98 2.76 -4.95 -19.47
N ILE A 99 3.30 -4.67 -18.29
CA ILE A 99 4.47 -5.36 -17.77
C ILE A 99 4.01 -6.79 -17.58
N ALA A 100 4.53 -7.68 -18.44
CA ALA A 100 4.18 -9.08 -18.40
C ALA A 100 4.41 -9.58 -16.97
N GLN A 101 3.40 -10.23 -16.40
CA GLN A 101 3.56 -10.80 -15.06
C GLN A 101 4.75 -11.78 -15.09
N PRO A 102 5.63 -11.74 -14.08
CA PRO A 102 6.74 -12.67 -14.01
C PRO A 102 6.21 -14.11 -13.96
N SER A 103 6.92 -15.04 -14.60
CA SER A 103 6.51 -16.44 -14.60
C SER A 103 6.51 -17.01 -13.16
N PRO A 104 5.70 -18.05 -12.87
CA PRO A 104 5.66 -18.67 -11.54
C PRO A 104 7.04 -19.07 -11.00
N GLU A 105 7.92 -19.58 -11.87
CA GLU A 105 9.28 -19.98 -11.51
C GLU A 105 10.17 -18.78 -11.18
N ALA A 106 10.01 -17.65 -11.89
CA ALA A 106 10.74 -16.42 -11.61
C ALA A 106 10.32 -15.82 -10.25
N VAL A 107 9.01 -15.85 -9.94
CA VAL A 107 8.50 -15.48 -8.61
C VAL A 107 9.05 -16.41 -7.53
N ALA A 108 9.00 -17.73 -7.72
CA ALA A 108 9.52 -18.70 -6.75
C ALA A 108 11.03 -18.57 -6.52
N ALA A 109 11.81 -18.33 -7.57
CA ALA A 109 13.24 -18.04 -7.45
C ALA A 109 13.49 -16.74 -6.65
N LYS A 110 12.71 -15.68 -6.89
CA LYS A 110 12.81 -14.41 -6.15
C LYS A 110 12.40 -14.56 -4.68
N VAL A 111 11.32 -15.31 -4.38
CA VAL A 111 10.92 -15.67 -2.99
C VAL A 111 12.06 -16.39 -2.29
N LYS A 112 12.62 -17.43 -2.91
CA LYS A 112 13.75 -18.19 -2.33
C LYS A 112 14.96 -17.31 -2.05
N ALA A 113 15.32 -16.41 -2.97
CA ALA A 113 16.41 -15.46 -2.78
C ALA A 113 16.12 -14.47 -1.63
N ARG A 114 14.90 -13.93 -1.52
CA ARG A 114 14.50 -13.03 -0.42
C ARG A 114 14.50 -13.74 0.93
N MET A 115 14.04 -14.99 1.02
CA MET A 115 14.10 -15.77 2.28
C MET A 115 15.56 -16.04 2.71
N GLN A 116 16.47 -16.27 1.77
CA GLN A 116 17.91 -16.40 2.05
C GLN A 116 18.54 -15.06 2.50
N GLU A 117 18.10 -13.93 1.95
CA GLU A 117 18.53 -12.60 2.35
C GLU A 117 18.04 -12.23 3.76
N GLN A 118 16.78 -12.57 4.09
CA GLN A 118 16.18 -12.37 5.41
C GLN A 118 16.93 -13.12 6.53
N ALA A 119 17.43 -14.32 6.26
CA ALA A 119 18.25 -15.07 7.23
C ALA A 119 19.56 -14.36 7.63
N ASN A 120 20.02 -13.38 6.84
CA ASN A 120 21.27 -12.65 7.02
C ASN A 120 21.06 -11.16 7.42
N THR A 121 19.82 -10.73 7.68
CA THR A 121 19.46 -9.32 7.88
C THR A 121 18.44 -9.15 9.00
N SER A 122 18.29 -7.94 9.56
CA SER A 122 17.32 -7.65 10.64
C SER A 122 15.87 -7.50 10.16
N ASN A 123 15.47 -8.28 9.16
CA ASN A 123 14.20 -8.14 8.46
C ASN A 123 13.09 -8.98 9.08
N HIS A 124 11.85 -8.57 8.82
CA HIS A 124 10.69 -9.43 9.05
C HIS A 124 10.70 -10.59 8.04
N PRO A 125 10.50 -11.84 8.46
CA PRO A 125 10.37 -12.95 7.53
C PRO A 125 9.12 -12.78 6.66
N LEU A 126 9.17 -13.24 5.41
CA LEU A 126 7.95 -13.35 4.59
C LEU A 126 6.93 -14.27 5.30
N PRO A 127 5.63 -13.93 5.32
CA PRO A 127 4.61 -14.83 5.82
C PRO A 127 4.61 -16.15 5.05
N ILE A 128 4.34 -17.25 5.75
CA ILE A 128 4.16 -18.57 5.15
C ILE A 128 2.68 -18.91 5.25
N VAL A 129 2.03 -19.10 4.10
CA VAL A 129 0.67 -19.62 4.00
C VAL A 129 0.78 -21.15 3.93
N VAL A 130 0.05 -21.85 4.79
CA VAL A 130 -0.07 -23.31 4.76
C VAL A 130 -1.49 -23.69 4.40
N MET A 131 -1.67 -24.31 3.24
CA MET A 131 -2.97 -24.84 2.80
C MET A 131 -3.11 -26.26 3.31
N ARG A 132 -4.30 -26.63 3.80
CA ARG A 132 -4.60 -27.92 4.44
C ARG A 132 -5.89 -28.52 3.88
N ARG A 133 -5.86 -29.82 3.58
CA ARG A 133 -7.02 -30.62 3.18
C ARG A 133 -7.57 -31.38 4.38
N ILE A 134 -8.81 -31.08 4.79
CA ILE A 134 -9.44 -31.68 5.98
C ILE A 134 -9.51 -33.21 5.91
N SER A 135 -9.72 -33.81 4.72
CA SER A 135 -10.05 -35.24 4.58
C SER A 135 -8.91 -36.21 4.92
N ASP A 136 -7.65 -35.81 4.69
CA ASP A 136 -6.47 -36.65 4.91
C ASP A 136 -5.29 -35.90 5.55
N GLY A 137 -5.45 -34.62 5.88
CA GLY A 137 -4.41 -33.81 6.52
C GLY A 137 -3.26 -33.41 5.60
N LYS A 138 -3.34 -33.67 4.28
CA LYS A 138 -2.33 -33.17 3.33
C LYS A 138 -2.20 -31.66 3.43
N GLN A 139 -0.96 -31.20 3.35
CA GLN A 139 -0.62 -29.78 3.40
C GLN A 139 0.37 -29.41 2.29
N CYS A 140 0.25 -28.20 1.76
CA CYS A 140 1.35 -27.52 1.05
C CYS A 140 1.61 -26.17 1.73
N SER A 141 2.79 -25.60 1.53
CA SER A 141 3.18 -24.34 2.18
C SER A 141 4.05 -23.50 1.27
N PHE A 142 3.76 -22.21 1.18
CA PHE A 142 4.47 -21.27 0.31
C PHE A 142 4.54 -19.88 0.94
N SER A 143 5.49 -19.08 0.46
CA SER A 143 5.57 -17.64 0.70
C SER A 143 5.39 -16.92 -0.63
N VAL A 144 4.87 -15.69 -0.57
CA VAL A 144 4.45 -14.90 -1.74
C VAL A 144 5.00 -13.49 -1.58
N LEU A 145 5.27 -12.80 -2.69
CA LEU A 145 5.69 -11.39 -2.69
C LEU A 145 4.48 -10.46 -2.79
N ASP A 146 4.59 -9.24 -2.26
CA ASP A 146 3.55 -8.20 -2.26
C ASP A 146 3.02 -7.97 -3.68
N GLY A 147 1.75 -8.33 -3.91
CA GLY A 147 1.06 -8.14 -5.19
C GLY A 147 1.19 -9.30 -6.17
N THR A 148 1.93 -10.36 -5.83
CA THR A 148 2.03 -11.60 -6.60
C THR A 148 1.08 -12.67 -6.06
N TYR A 149 0.80 -13.70 -6.87
CA TYR A 149 -0.02 -14.85 -6.49
C TYR A 149 0.70 -16.17 -6.75
N VAL A 150 0.18 -17.23 -6.16
CA VAL A 150 0.56 -18.61 -6.45
C VAL A 150 -0.58 -19.29 -7.19
N ASN A 151 -0.29 -19.83 -8.37
CA ASN A 151 -1.20 -20.61 -9.20
C ASN A 151 -0.99 -22.11 -8.89
N PHE A 152 -2.00 -22.80 -8.37
CA PHE A 152 -1.90 -24.23 -8.03
C PHE A 152 -1.93 -25.14 -9.27
N HIS A 153 -2.36 -24.63 -10.43
CA HIS A 153 -2.36 -25.37 -11.69
C HIS A 153 -0.95 -25.52 -12.31
N GLU A 154 -0.07 -24.56 -12.05
CA GLU A 154 1.29 -24.46 -12.63
C GLU A 154 2.38 -24.60 -11.56
N ASP A 155 2.03 -25.16 -10.39
CA ASP A 155 2.68 -24.78 -9.13
C ASP A 155 4.13 -25.28 -8.94
N PRO A 156 5.11 -24.38 -8.76
CA PRO A 156 6.46 -24.77 -8.31
C PRO A 156 6.52 -25.19 -6.83
N TYR A 157 5.49 -24.94 -6.00
CA TYR A 157 5.49 -25.28 -4.56
C TYR A 157 4.85 -26.65 -4.22
N GLY A 158 4.26 -27.35 -5.20
CA GLY A 158 3.70 -28.69 -5.02
C GLY A 158 2.31 -28.76 -4.37
N CYS A 159 1.56 -27.65 -4.37
CA CYS A 159 0.13 -27.63 -4.04
C CYS A 159 -0.68 -28.36 -5.12
N GLU A 160 -1.42 -29.40 -4.73
CA GLU A 160 -2.45 -30.00 -5.61
C GLU A 160 -3.56 -28.97 -5.86
N ASP A 161 -3.90 -28.74 -7.13
CA ASP A 161 -4.98 -27.83 -7.53
C ASP A 161 -6.36 -28.26 -6.99
N ASN A 162 -7.21 -27.29 -6.65
CA ASN A 162 -8.63 -27.44 -6.31
C ASN A 162 -9.00 -28.35 -5.10
N ILE A 163 -8.04 -28.80 -4.28
CA ILE A 163 -8.30 -29.76 -3.17
C ILE A 163 -8.27 -29.18 -1.74
N TYR A 164 -7.74 -27.97 -1.54
CA TYR A 164 -7.55 -27.39 -0.21
C TYR A 164 -8.79 -26.61 0.26
N ASN A 165 -9.11 -26.71 1.55
CA ASN A 165 -10.31 -26.10 2.14
C ASN A 165 -10.08 -25.43 3.51
N THR A 166 -8.86 -25.51 4.06
CA THR A 166 -8.42 -24.73 5.22
C THR A 166 -7.05 -24.11 4.96
N PHE A 167 -6.76 -23.00 5.64
CA PHE A 167 -5.48 -22.30 5.55
C PHE A 167 -5.02 -21.82 6.93
N GLU A 168 -3.71 -21.77 7.15
CA GLU A 168 -3.08 -21.17 8.32
C GLU A 168 -1.99 -20.20 7.84
N ILE A 169 -1.63 -19.20 8.66
CA ILE A 169 -0.58 -18.24 8.29
C ILE A 169 0.42 -18.11 9.43
N VAL A 170 1.69 -18.40 9.14
CA VAL A 170 2.82 -18.20 10.06
C VAL A 170 3.47 -16.86 9.73
N GLY A 171 3.67 -16.01 10.73
CA GLY A 171 4.24 -14.67 10.53
C GLY A 171 3.30 -13.65 9.87
N ALA A 172 1.98 -13.83 9.98
CA ALA A 172 1.00 -12.83 9.55
C ALA A 172 1.16 -11.53 10.35
N HIS A 173 0.77 -10.40 9.75
CA HIS A 173 0.85 -9.09 10.40
C HIS A 173 -0.40 -8.25 10.14
N GLU A 174 -0.66 -7.26 11.00
CA GLU A 174 -1.79 -6.34 10.87
C GLU A 174 -1.82 -5.70 9.47
N GLY A 175 -2.99 -5.63 8.85
CA GLY A 175 -3.19 -5.00 7.54
C GLY A 175 -2.71 -5.80 6.32
N MET A 176 -2.06 -6.95 6.52
CA MET A 176 -1.89 -7.96 5.47
C MET A 176 -3.27 -8.35 4.93
N TRP A 177 -3.42 -8.49 3.62
CA TRP A 177 -4.60 -9.13 3.02
C TRP A 177 -4.20 -10.41 2.29
N ILE A 178 -5.13 -11.36 2.30
CA ILE A 178 -5.04 -12.63 1.58
C ILE A 178 -6.36 -12.85 0.85
N GLU A 179 -6.24 -13.24 -0.41
CA GLU A 179 -7.34 -13.47 -1.33
C GLU A 179 -7.16 -14.85 -1.96
N MET A 180 -8.23 -15.64 -1.94
CA MET A 180 -8.22 -17.04 -2.40
C MET A 180 -9.29 -17.22 -3.45
N GLU A 181 -8.93 -17.77 -4.61
CA GLU A 181 -9.82 -17.90 -5.76
C GLU A 181 -9.88 -19.34 -6.29
N ALA A 182 -11.02 -19.68 -6.90
CA ALA A 182 -11.15 -20.86 -7.76
C ALA A 182 -10.54 -20.65 -9.16
N ALA A 183 -10.34 -19.39 -9.59
CA ALA A 183 -9.60 -19.08 -10.81
C ALA A 183 -8.09 -19.24 -10.59
N PRO A 184 -7.33 -19.96 -11.45
CA PRO A 184 -5.90 -20.23 -11.27
C PRO A 184 -5.00 -18.98 -11.34
N ASN A 185 -5.51 -17.86 -11.85
CA ASN A 185 -4.77 -16.62 -12.12
C ASN A 185 -5.14 -15.44 -11.20
N CYS A 186 -5.91 -15.66 -10.13
CA CYS A 186 -6.36 -14.64 -9.18
C CYS A 186 -6.83 -13.32 -9.85
N ASN A 187 -7.74 -13.44 -10.81
CA ASN A 187 -8.22 -12.34 -11.64
C ASN A 187 -9.66 -11.87 -11.28
N GLY A 188 -10.27 -12.47 -10.26
CA GLY A 188 -11.67 -12.24 -9.86
C GLY A 188 -12.73 -12.84 -10.78
N SER A 189 -12.37 -13.66 -11.79
CA SER A 189 -13.34 -14.22 -12.75
C SER A 189 -14.19 -15.36 -12.20
N GLU A 190 -13.87 -15.85 -11.00
CA GLU A 190 -14.65 -16.88 -10.30
C GLU A 190 -14.94 -16.50 -8.83
N SER A 191 -15.45 -17.47 -8.07
CA SER A 191 -15.65 -17.35 -6.63
C SER A 191 -14.33 -17.08 -5.91
N TYR A 192 -14.30 -16.00 -5.13
CA TYR A 192 -13.18 -15.63 -4.28
C TYR A 192 -13.60 -15.41 -2.82
N ALA A 193 -12.64 -15.55 -1.91
CA ALA A 193 -12.77 -15.25 -0.49
C ALA A 193 -11.60 -14.35 -0.05
N LYS A 194 -11.93 -13.19 0.54
CA LYS A 194 -10.94 -12.16 0.88
C LYS A 194 -10.94 -11.80 2.36
N TYR A 195 -9.74 -11.66 2.91
CA TYR A 195 -9.48 -11.42 4.33
C TYR A 195 -8.44 -10.33 4.51
N ILE A 196 -8.68 -9.40 5.44
CA ILE A 196 -7.64 -8.52 5.99
C ILE A 196 -7.28 -9.06 7.38
N VAL A 197 -6.00 -9.36 7.62
CA VAL A 197 -5.49 -9.73 8.94
C VAL A 197 -5.68 -8.55 9.89
N SER A 198 -6.40 -8.79 10.98
CA SER A 198 -6.57 -7.84 12.06
C SER A 198 -6.67 -8.54 13.41
N PHE A 199 -5.58 -8.48 14.17
CA PHE A 199 -5.45 -9.13 15.46
C PHE A 199 -6.29 -8.42 16.53
N GLY A 200 -6.71 -9.18 17.54
CA GLY A 200 -7.38 -8.61 18.71
C GLY A 200 -6.46 -7.69 19.55
N PRO A 201 -7.03 -6.80 20.39
CA PRO A 201 -6.24 -6.01 21.33
C PRO A 201 -5.30 -6.89 22.17
N GLY A 202 -4.04 -6.50 22.29
CA GLY A 202 -3.02 -7.22 23.07
C GLY A 202 -2.22 -8.29 22.32
N HIS A 203 -2.49 -8.54 21.03
CA HIS A 203 -1.82 -9.61 20.26
C HIS A 203 -0.56 -9.18 19.49
N GLY A 204 -0.15 -7.91 19.57
CA GLY A 204 1.01 -7.38 18.84
C GLY A 204 0.73 -7.15 17.34
N PRO A 205 1.69 -6.56 16.60
CA PRO A 205 1.52 -6.27 15.16
C PRO A 205 1.78 -7.48 14.25
N VAL A 206 2.37 -8.56 14.77
CA VAL A 206 2.77 -9.77 14.03
C VAL A 206 2.42 -11.00 14.88
N GLY A 207 1.91 -12.05 14.26
CA GLY A 207 1.50 -13.28 14.93
C GLY A 207 1.20 -14.43 13.97
N ASN A 208 0.81 -15.58 14.51
CA ASN A 208 0.36 -16.72 13.72
C ASN A 208 -1.17 -16.82 13.75
N ILE A 209 -1.76 -17.25 12.65
CA ILE A 209 -3.19 -17.49 12.51
C ILE A 209 -3.44 -18.99 12.45
N ALA A 210 -4.32 -19.50 13.32
CA ALA A 210 -4.66 -20.91 13.36
C ALA A 210 -5.42 -21.37 12.09
N PRO A 211 -5.42 -22.68 11.77
CA PRO A 211 -6.17 -23.25 10.65
C PRO A 211 -7.61 -22.73 10.58
N THR A 212 -7.93 -22.01 9.51
CA THR A 212 -9.21 -21.32 9.28
C THR A 212 -9.82 -21.84 7.98
N SER A 213 -11.15 -21.92 7.91
CA SER A 213 -11.85 -22.31 6.67
C SER A 213 -11.62 -21.29 5.56
N VAL A 214 -11.30 -21.75 4.36
CA VAL A 214 -11.20 -20.92 3.14
C VAL A 214 -12.50 -20.15 2.87
N ALA A 215 -13.64 -20.70 3.29
CA ALA A 215 -14.97 -20.09 3.14
C ALA A 215 -15.41 -19.21 4.32
N ALA A 216 -14.55 -18.92 5.31
CA ALA A 216 -14.94 -18.19 6.53
C ALA A 216 -15.45 -16.75 6.29
N SER A 217 -15.03 -16.06 5.22
CA SER A 217 -15.57 -14.75 4.82
C SER A 217 -16.76 -14.82 3.83
N VAL A 218 -17.11 -16.01 3.32
CA VAL A 218 -18.15 -16.19 2.30
C VAL A 218 -19.53 -15.84 2.87
N GLY A 219 -20.21 -14.87 2.25
CA GLY A 219 -21.51 -14.38 2.71
C GLY A 219 -21.46 -13.50 3.97
N VAL A 220 -20.27 -13.24 4.52
CA VAL A 220 -20.10 -12.31 5.65
C VAL A 220 -19.97 -10.87 5.12
N PRO A 221 -20.69 -9.88 5.69
CA PRO A 221 -20.57 -8.49 5.26
C PRO A 221 -19.14 -7.93 5.42
N VAL A 222 -18.72 -7.11 4.45
CA VAL A 222 -17.45 -6.37 4.49
C VAL A 222 -17.32 -5.57 5.78
N GLY A 223 -16.14 -5.60 6.40
CA GLY A 223 -15.85 -4.89 7.66
C GLY A 223 -16.20 -5.67 8.92
N GLN A 224 -16.82 -6.86 8.82
CA GLN A 224 -17.08 -7.71 9.99
C GLN A 224 -15.82 -8.42 10.48
N ILE A 225 -15.71 -8.55 11.80
CA ILE A 225 -14.63 -9.28 12.46
C ILE A 225 -14.85 -10.79 12.28
N LEU A 226 -13.79 -11.51 11.92
CA LEU A 226 -13.74 -12.96 11.87
C LEU A 226 -12.73 -13.50 12.89
N ASN A 227 -13.06 -14.67 13.44
CA ASN A 227 -12.15 -15.45 14.25
C ASN A 227 -11.42 -16.48 13.38
N ASP A 228 -10.21 -16.84 13.80
CA ASP A 228 -9.51 -18.03 13.30
C ASP A 228 -10.15 -19.33 13.85
N GLY A 229 -9.68 -20.49 13.39
CA GLY A 229 -10.15 -21.78 13.90
C GLY A 229 -9.81 -22.07 15.37
N SER A 230 -9.03 -21.22 16.05
CA SER A 230 -8.84 -21.28 17.51
C SER A 230 -9.88 -20.44 18.28
N GLY A 231 -10.77 -19.74 17.57
CA GLY A 231 -11.78 -18.85 18.14
C GLY A 231 -11.27 -17.45 18.48
N LYS A 232 -10.05 -17.08 18.07
CA LYS A 232 -9.47 -15.76 18.33
C LYS A 232 -9.70 -14.82 17.16
N ARG A 233 -9.96 -13.54 17.43
CA ARG A 233 -10.00 -12.51 16.38
C ARG A 233 -8.67 -12.49 15.61
N ALA A 234 -8.76 -12.73 14.31
CA ALA A 234 -7.61 -12.76 13.41
C ALA A 234 -7.84 -12.00 12.10
N PHE A 235 -9.09 -11.79 11.67
CA PHE A 235 -9.37 -11.11 10.41
C PHE A 235 -10.54 -10.11 10.47
N ILE A 236 -10.63 -9.32 9.41
CA ILE A 236 -11.80 -8.58 8.95
C ILE A 236 -12.18 -9.16 7.57
N ALA A 237 -13.46 -9.44 7.34
CA ALA A 237 -13.98 -9.84 6.03
C ALA A 237 -13.88 -8.66 5.05
N ASP A 238 -13.25 -8.86 3.87
CA ASP A 238 -13.05 -7.80 2.86
C ASP A 238 -13.69 -8.11 1.49
N GLY A 239 -14.70 -8.99 1.48
CA GLY A 239 -15.61 -9.12 0.35
C GLY A 239 -15.47 -10.37 -0.51
N TYR A 240 -16.35 -10.37 -1.52
CA TYR A 240 -16.98 -11.49 -2.22
C TYR A 240 -17.87 -10.78 -3.29
N LYS A 241 -17.94 -11.09 -4.59
CA LYS A 241 -17.64 -12.33 -5.33
C LYS A 241 -17.71 -12.10 -6.87
N SER A 242 -17.45 -13.11 -7.71
CA SER A 242 -18.14 -13.29 -9.01
C SER A 242 -18.82 -14.68 -9.16
N THR A 243 -19.63 -14.85 -10.20
CA THR A 243 -20.74 -15.85 -10.29
C THR A 243 -20.37 -17.33 -10.14
N GLY A 244 -21.26 -18.12 -9.51
CA GLY A 244 -21.25 -19.59 -9.54
C GLY A 244 -20.70 -20.29 -8.28
N THR A 245 -21.60 -20.94 -7.51
CA THR A 245 -21.31 -21.88 -6.39
C THR A 245 -20.50 -21.29 -5.21
N PRO A 246 -20.62 -21.75 -3.94
CA PRO A 246 -19.65 -21.36 -2.90
C PRO A 246 -18.22 -21.83 -3.22
N LEU A 247 -17.25 -21.54 -2.34
CA LEU A 247 -15.93 -22.20 -2.29
C LEU A 247 -15.94 -23.36 -1.27
N PRO A 248 -16.53 -24.55 -1.55
CA PRO A 248 -16.48 -25.67 -0.60
C PRO A 248 -15.14 -26.41 -0.65
N ASN A 249 -14.64 -26.68 -1.86
CA ASN A 249 -13.28 -27.14 -2.17
C ASN A 249 -13.00 -26.59 -3.58
N ALA A 250 -12.07 -25.64 -3.71
CA ALA A 250 -11.57 -25.08 -4.98
C ALA A 250 -10.69 -23.85 -4.71
N VAL A 251 -9.56 -24.01 -4.02
CA VAL A 251 -8.49 -22.98 -4.11
C VAL A 251 -7.60 -23.41 -5.26
N SER A 252 -7.61 -22.64 -6.34
CA SER A 252 -6.66 -22.76 -7.46
C SER A 252 -5.61 -21.65 -7.40
N CYS A 253 -5.88 -20.57 -6.66
CA CYS A 253 -4.95 -19.45 -6.56
C CYS A 253 -5.02 -18.74 -5.20
N VAL A 254 -3.86 -18.25 -4.73
CA VAL A 254 -3.73 -17.42 -3.53
C VAL A 254 -2.90 -16.17 -3.83
N LEU A 255 -3.52 -15.00 -3.65
CA LEU A 255 -2.92 -13.67 -3.79
C LEU A 255 -2.66 -13.06 -2.41
N VAL A 256 -1.47 -12.52 -2.21
CA VAL A 256 -1.06 -11.84 -0.98
C VAL A 256 -0.51 -10.46 -1.33
N ARG A 257 -0.86 -9.44 -0.54
CA ARG A 257 -0.29 -8.10 -0.69
C ARG A 257 -0.25 -7.32 0.65
N ASN A 258 0.09 -6.04 0.60
CA ASN A 258 0.29 -5.15 1.75
C ASN A 258 1.37 -5.67 2.73
N LEU A 259 2.34 -6.46 2.26
CA LEU A 259 3.36 -7.04 3.15
C LEU A 259 4.16 -5.93 3.85
N LEU A 260 4.56 -6.18 5.10
CA LEU A 260 5.53 -5.34 5.78
C LEU A 260 6.80 -5.24 4.94
N PRO A 261 7.32 -4.03 4.67
CA PRO A 261 8.55 -3.87 3.92
C PRO A 261 9.77 -4.12 4.82
N ASN A 262 10.90 -4.44 4.20
CA ASN A 262 12.18 -4.68 4.85
C ASN A 262 12.85 -3.37 5.27
N GLY A 263 13.70 -3.42 6.29
CA GLY A 263 14.37 -2.26 6.88
C GLY A 263 13.79 -1.84 8.25
N PRO A 264 13.97 -0.57 8.67
CA PRO A 264 14.53 0.53 7.89
C PRO A 264 16.03 0.35 7.61
N TYR A 265 16.46 0.89 6.46
CA TYR A 265 17.87 0.95 6.05
C TYR A 265 18.31 2.39 5.80
N HIS A 266 19.61 2.64 5.84
CA HIS A 266 20.22 3.75 5.11
C HIS A 266 21.18 3.25 4.03
N TYR A 267 21.39 4.07 3.01
CA TYR A 267 22.29 3.77 1.89
C TYR A 267 23.47 4.74 1.92
N ARG A 268 24.66 4.25 2.31
CA ARG A 268 25.91 5.03 2.32
C ARG A 268 26.70 4.79 1.05
N ASN A 269 26.97 5.82 0.26
CA ASN A 269 27.84 5.68 -0.90
C ASN A 269 29.27 5.29 -0.50
N GLN A 270 29.85 4.30 -1.20
CA GLN A 270 31.14 3.72 -0.85
C GLN A 270 32.32 4.66 -1.18
N ALA A 271 32.22 5.51 -2.21
CA ALA A 271 33.27 6.45 -2.56
C ALA A 271 33.26 7.72 -1.69
N SER A 272 32.10 8.32 -1.44
CA SER A 272 32.01 9.58 -0.68
C SER A 272 31.78 9.41 0.82
N GLY A 273 31.34 8.23 1.28
CA GLY A 273 30.95 8.01 2.67
C GLY A 273 29.66 8.72 3.08
N LEU A 274 28.95 9.36 2.14
CA LEU A 274 27.71 10.11 2.39
C LEU A 274 26.47 9.21 2.23
N CYS A 275 25.45 9.46 3.04
CA CYS A 275 24.17 8.75 3.04
C CYS A 275 23.12 9.49 2.20
N LEU A 276 22.25 8.74 1.52
CA LEU A 276 21.10 9.30 0.82
C LEU A 276 20.03 9.82 1.80
N ARG A 277 19.48 11.01 1.58
CA ARG A 277 18.30 11.51 2.34
C ARG A 277 17.01 10.84 1.91
N SER A 278 16.07 10.64 2.84
CA SER A 278 14.78 10.01 2.55
C SER A 278 13.60 10.98 2.46
N ASP A 279 13.77 12.25 2.85
CA ASP A 279 12.69 13.21 3.08
C ASP A 279 12.54 14.33 2.03
N GLU A 280 13.51 14.47 1.13
CA GLU A 280 13.54 15.49 0.08
C GLU A 280 13.05 14.93 -1.26
N PHE A 281 12.22 15.67 -2.01
CA PHE A 281 11.67 15.21 -3.31
C PHE A 281 12.77 14.79 -4.32
N ARG A 282 13.91 15.48 -4.32
CA ARG A 282 15.13 15.05 -5.00
C ARG A 282 16.19 14.79 -3.92
N PRO A 283 16.34 13.54 -3.47
CA PRO A 283 17.23 13.24 -2.37
C PRO A 283 18.68 13.35 -2.80
N TYR A 284 19.51 13.87 -1.89
CA TYR A 284 20.92 14.15 -2.14
C TYR A 284 21.81 13.56 -1.04
N PRO A 285 23.12 13.37 -1.29
CA PRO A 285 24.03 12.77 -0.32
C PRO A 285 24.36 13.74 0.82
N VAL A 286 24.34 13.26 2.06
CA VAL A 286 24.67 14.03 3.27
C VAL A 286 25.52 13.21 4.25
N ALA A 287 26.06 13.84 5.30
CA ALA A 287 26.73 13.11 6.36
C ALA A 287 25.79 12.06 7.00
N CYS A 288 26.29 10.84 7.22
CA CYS A 288 25.57 9.72 7.83
C CYS A 288 25.35 9.91 9.35
N THR A 289 24.72 11.02 9.75
CA THR A 289 24.56 11.42 11.15
C THR A 289 23.12 11.83 11.45
N ALA A 290 22.60 11.36 12.59
CA ALA A 290 21.36 11.87 13.15
C ALA A 290 21.47 13.38 13.42
N PRO A 291 20.38 14.18 13.28
CA PRO A 291 18.97 13.76 13.22
C PRO A 291 18.39 13.53 11.82
N VAL A 292 19.18 13.67 10.75
CA VAL A 292 18.68 13.68 9.36
C VAL A 292 17.86 12.42 9.03
N PRO A 293 16.74 12.52 8.27
CA PRO A 293 16.05 11.36 7.74
C PRO A 293 16.87 10.67 6.64
N LEU A 294 17.42 9.50 6.97
CA LEU A 294 18.21 8.64 6.09
C LEU A 294 17.54 7.27 5.89
N ALA A 295 16.32 7.12 6.38
CA ALA A 295 15.64 5.83 6.50
C ALA A 295 14.78 5.53 5.27
N PHE A 296 15.00 4.35 4.69
CA PHE A 296 14.25 3.80 3.57
C PHE A 296 13.73 2.43 3.95
N TYR A 297 12.72 1.97 3.23
CA TYR A 297 12.27 0.60 3.30
C TYR A 297 12.27 -0.01 1.90
N GLU A 298 12.62 -1.29 1.80
CA GLU A 298 12.48 -2.06 0.57
C GLU A 298 11.16 -2.82 0.62
N LEU A 299 10.32 -2.68 -0.40
CA LEU A 299 9.10 -3.48 -0.53
C LEU A 299 9.45 -4.97 -0.68
N ASN A 300 8.59 -5.81 -0.13
CA ASN A 300 8.63 -7.27 -0.30
C ASN A 300 7.86 -7.70 -1.57
N ASP A 301 7.89 -6.86 -2.61
CA ASP A 301 7.29 -7.11 -3.93
C ASP A 301 8.28 -7.86 -4.86
N TYR A 302 7.88 -8.10 -6.11
CA TYR A 302 8.73 -8.80 -7.08
C TYR A 302 9.99 -8.01 -7.49
N PHE A 303 9.90 -6.69 -7.61
CA PHE A 303 11.01 -5.83 -8.04
C PHE A 303 11.92 -5.48 -6.86
N GLY A 304 11.38 -5.31 -5.64
CA GLY A 304 12.14 -4.99 -4.43
C GLY A 304 12.34 -3.49 -4.27
N GLU A 305 11.26 -2.74 -4.46
CA GLU A 305 11.28 -1.29 -4.70
C GLU A 305 11.57 -0.50 -3.43
N ILE A 306 12.32 0.59 -3.56
CA ILE A 306 12.69 1.42 -2.41
C ILE A 306 11.67 2.54 -2.22
N ILE A 307 11.15 2.66 -0.99
CA ILE A 307 10.25 3.73 -0.58
C ILE A 307 10.84 4.58 0.56
N SER A 308 10.41 5.83 0.66
CA SER A 308 10.74 6.67 1.82
C SER A 308 10.08 6.15 3.10
N ALA A 309 10.81 6.19 4.22
CA ALA A 309 10.27 5.93 5.55
C ALA A 309 9.07 6.81 5.93
N ASP A 310 8.92 8.01 5.36
CA ASP A 310 7.78 8.89 5.65
C ASP A 310 6.45 8.41 5.02
N SER A 311 6.52 7.42 4.12
CA SER A 311 5.40 6.99 3.28
C SER A 311 4.88 5.57 3.56
N VAL A 312 5.55 4.82 4.44
CA VAL A 312 5.26 3.40 4.75
C VAL A 312 3.83 3.17 5.22
N ALA A 313 3.30 4.07 6.06
CA ALA A 313 2.00 3.91 6.73
C ALA A 313 0.78 3.95 5.78
N THR A 314 0.96 4.32 4.50
CA THR A 314 -0.14 4.46 3.54
C THR A 314 0.27 3.91 2.17
N PRO A 315 -0.08 2.65 1.84
CA PRO A 315 0.26 2.02 0.55
C PRO A 315 -0.11 2.88 -0.67
N THR A 316 -1.29 3.53 -0.64
CA THR A 316 -1.80 4.42 -1.70
C THR A 316 -1.11 5.77 -1.80
N LYS A 317 -0.15 6.06 -0.91
CA LYS A 317 0.68 7.28 -0.92
C LYS A 317 2.17 6.97 -0.73
N ARG A 318 2.59 5.73 -0.98
CA ARG A 318 4.01 5.34 -0.99
C ARG A 318 4.76 6.27 -1.95
N LYS A 319 5.91 6.77 -1.49
CA LYS A 319 6.84 7.56 -2.30
C LYS A 319 7.96 6.64 -2.76
N TYR A 320 7.91 6.26 -4.03
CA TYR A 320 8.87 5.38 -4.68
C TYR A 320 10.10 6.17 -5.09
N LEU A 321 11.28 5.61 -4.82
CA LEU A 321 12.56 6.15 -5.25
C LEU A 321 12.71 5.85 -6.75
N ASN A 322 12.59 6.86 -7.61
CA ASN A 322 12.52 6.71 -9.05
C ASN A 322 13.65 7.47 -9.77
N THR A 323 13.94 7.08 -11.01
CA THR A 323 14.64 7.95 -11.96
C THR A 323 13.68 8.97 -12.57
N SER A 324 14.08 10.25 -12.60
CA SER A 324 13.38 11.30 -13.33
C SER A 324 13.63 11.13 -14.83
N LEU A 325 12.57 11.18 -15.65
CA LEU A 325 12.65 10.88 -17.08
C LEU A 325 13.26 12.00 -17.93
N SER A 326 13.27 13.24 -17.44
CA SER A 326 13.74 14.42 -18.17
C SER A 326 15.09 14.94 -17.69
N ASP A 327 15.42 14.69 -16.43
CA ASP A 327 16.47 15.42 -15.72
C ASP A 327 17.70 14.55 -15.38
N ASP A 328 17.65 13.23 -15.65
CA ASP A 328 18.69 12.25 -15.28
C ASP A 328 19.13 12.36 -13.80
N VAL A 329 18.16 12.65 -12.91
CA VAL A 329 18.34 12.67 -11.46
C VAL A 329 17.37 11.73 -10.78
N LEU A 330 17.73 11.33 -9.56
CA LEU A 330 16.89 10.52 -8.70
C LEU A 330 15.86 11.42 -7.99
N GLU A 331 14.60 10.97 -7.93
CA GLU A 331 13.48 11.69 -7.31
C GLU A 331 12.51 10.73 -6.58
N PHE A 332 11.64 11.27 -5.71
CA PHE A 332 10.54 10.53 -5.11
C PHE A 332 9.23 10.80 -5.83
N SER A 333 8.59 9.75 -6.37
CA SER A 333 7.28 9.87 -7.00
C SER A 333 6.21 9.07 -6.25
N THR A 334 4.99 9.59 -6.20
CA THR A 334 3.80 8.80 -5.82
C THR A 334 3.22 8.02 -7.00
N THR A 335 3.74 8.25 -8.21
CA THR A 335 3.34 7.50 -9.41
C THR A 335 4.12 6.18 -9.47
N TYR A 336 3.38 5.08 -9.43
CA TYR A 336 3.94 3.74 -9.54
C TYR A 336 4.38 3.45 -10.99
N LEU A 337 5.69 3.39 -11.21
CA LEU A 337 6.34 3.04 -12.48
C LEU A 337 7.53 2.11 -12.18
N PRO A 338 7.30 0.79 -12.02
CA PRO A 338 8.34 -0.16 -11.57
C PRO A 338 9.55 -0.24 -12.51
N THR A 339 9.40 0.12 -13.78
CA THR A 339 10.54 0.25 -14.73
C THR A 339 11.53 1.34 -14.34
N HIS A 340 11.08 2.37 -13.61
CA HIS A 340 11.87 3.52 -13.18
C HIS A 340 12.14 3.52 -11.68
N ALA A 341 11.46 2.67 -10.91
CA ALA A 341 11.70 2.47 -9.49
C ALA A 341 13.09 1.84 -9.28
N PHE A 342 13.78 2.33 -8.25
CA PHE A 342 15.05 1.80 -7.78
C PHE A 342 14.82 0.63 -6.83
N SER A 343 15.58 -0.43 -7.05
CA SER A 343 15.73 -1.58 -6.17
C SER A 343 17.19 -1.67 -5.70
N TYR A 344 17.45 -2.42 -4.62
CA TYR A 344 18.81 -2.68 -4.16
C TYR A 344 19.33 -4.03 -4.68
N ASN A 345 20.42 -4.01 -5.45
CA ASN A 345 21.13 -5.21 -5.85
C ASN A 345 22.26 -5.50 -4.86
N ALA A 346 22.03 -6.47 -3.97
CA ALA A 346 22.98 -6.88 -2.94
C ALA A 346 24.29 -7.48 -3.47
N THR A 347 24.29 -8.03 -4.69
CA THR A 347 25.50 -8.62 -5.31
C THR A 347 26.44 -7.56 -5.86
N SER A 348 25.90 -6.51 -6.48
CA SER A 348 26.68 -5.39 -7.03
C SER A 348 26.87 -4.24 -6.02
N SER A 349 26.10 -4.25 -4.93
CA SER A 349 25.86 -3.14 -3.99
C SER A 349 25.36 -1.88 -4.69
N ARG A 350 24.51 -2.00 -5.72
CA ARG A 350 24.00 -0.85 -6.50
C ARG A 350 22.53 -0.58 -6.19
N LEU A 351 22.16 0.69 -6.28
CA LEU A 351 20.78 1.12 -6.47
C LEU A 351 20.51 1.12 -7.98
N GLU A 352 19.66 0.21 -8.45
CA GLU A 352 19.40 0.01 -9.88
C GLU A 352 17.91 -0.17 -10.23
N THR A 353 17.52 0.31 -11.41
CA THR A 353 16.18 0.13 -12.00
C THR A 353 16.15 -1.05 -12.98
N LEU A 354 14.95 -1.55 -13.30
CA LEU A 354 14.77 -2.65 -14.27
C LEU A 354 15.30 -2.32 -15.67
N LEU A 355 15.31 -1.05 -16.05
CA LEU A 355 15.86 -0.59 -17.33
C LEU A 355 17.39 -0.43 -17.31
N GLY A 356 18.06 -0.82 -16.21
CA GLY A 356 19.51 -0.74 -16.08
C GLY A 356 20.03 0.68 -15.91
N PHE A 357 19.29 1.55 -15.21
CA PHE A 357 19.80 2.82 -14.69
C PHE A 357 20.27 2.63 -13.25
N CYS A 358 21.40 3.23 -12.90
CA CYS A 358 22.00 3.18 -11.57
C CYS A 358 22.15 4.59 -10.99
N ALA A 359 22.02 4.71 -9.67
CA ALA A 359 22.16 5.97 -8.96
C ALA A 359 23.62 6.27 -8.57
N SER A 360 24.06 7.52 -8.71
CA SER A 360 25.42 7.95 -8.36
C SER A 360 25.50 9.35 -7.73
N PRO A 361 26.46 9.61 -6.83
CA PRO A 361 26.73 10.97 -6.36
C PRO A 361 27.14 11.87 -7.54
N SER A 362 26.43 12.98 -7.68
CA SER A 362 26.78 14.03 -8.62
C SER A 362 27.94 14.88 -8.08
N ASP A 363 28.57 15.65 -8.97
CA ASP A 363 29.54 16.67 -8.57
C ASP A 363 28.84 17.94 -8.02
N ASP A 364 27.52 18.05 -8.21
CA ASP A 364 26.63 18.97 -7.48
C ASP A 364 26.14 18.28 -6.19
N PRO A 365 26.43 18.82 -5.00
CA PRO A 365 26.10 18.17 -3.72
C PRO A 365 24.59 18.08 -3.43
N TYR A 366 23.73 18.75 -4.21
CA TYR A 366 22.28 18.76 -4.01
C TYR A 366 21.51 17.81 -4.94
N ARG A 367 22.19 16.90 -5.65
CA ARG A 367 21.53 15.89 -6.49
C ARG A 367 22.26 14.54 -6.53
N VAL A 368 21.51 13.50 -6.83
CA VAL A 368 22.02 12.18 -7.24
C VAL A 368 21.68 11.99 -8.70
N ASN A 369 22.70 11.74 -9.53
CA ASN A 369 22.51 11.48 -10.95
C ASN A 369 22.02 10.05 -11.16
N THR A 370 21.27 9.83 -12.23
CA THR A 370 20.89 8.52 -12.74
C THR A 370 21.46 8.35 -14.13
N HIS A 371 22.09 7.21 -14.41
CA HIS A 371 22.63 6.93 -15.74
C HIS A 371 22.70 5.42 -15.97
N SER A 372 22.89 4.97 -17.21
CA SER A 372 22.93 3.53 -17.49
C SER A 372 24.09 2.83 -16.76
N CYS A 373 23.79 1.78 -16.01
CA CYS A 373 24.70 1.00 -15.15
C CYS A 373 25.97 0.45 -15.83
N ARG A 374 26.03 0.49 -17.17
CA ARG A 374 27.16 0.09 -18.00
C ARG A 374 28.26 1.15 -18.13
N HIS A 375 27.96 2.41 -17.81
CA HIS A 375 28.85 3.55 -18.11
C HIS A 375 29.75 3.97 -16.93
N ASP A 376 29.39 3.61 -15.70
CA ASP A 376 30.24 3.82 -14.51
C ASP A 376 30.41 2.47 -13.78
N THR A 377 31.65 2.18 -13.39
CA THR A 377 32.02 0.95 -12.69
C THR A 377 33.03 1.27 -11.57
N GLY A 378 32.60 1.08 -10.33
CA GLY A 378 33.44 1.26 -9.14
C GLY A 378 32.66 1.80 -7.96
N ALA A 379 33.39 2.24 -6.92
CA ALA A 379 32.84 2.66 -5.64
C ALA A 379 31.86 3.86 -5.71
N ARG A 380 31.90 4.68 -6.78
CA ARG A 380 30.92 5.78 -6.98
C ARG A 380 29.50 5.24 -7.19
N MET A 381 29.35 4.06 -7.79
CA MET A 381 28.06 3.40 -8.04
C MET A 381 27.59 2.54 -6.87
N GLN A 382 28.45 2.30 -5.90
CA GLN A 382 28.18 1.37 -4.81
C GLN A 382 27.60 2.11 -3.60
N TRP A 383 26.47 1.62 -3.14
CA TRP A 383 25.74 2.09 -1.97
C TRP A 383 25.72 0.95 -0.96
N ILE A 384 26.43 1.10 0.15
CA ILE A 384 26.41 0.16 1.25
C ILE A 384 25.06 0.31 1.95
N ARG A 385 24.18 -0.70 1.80
CA ARG A 385 22.94 -0.82 2.57
C ARG A 385 23.28 -1.27 3.99
N GLU A 386 22.91 -0.46 4.98
CA GLU A 386 23.11 -0.78 6.41
C GLU A 386 21.77 -0.64 7.16
N PRO A 387 21.51 -1.44 8.22
CA PRO A 387 20.33 -1.27 9.06
C PRO A 387 20.32 0.12 9.72
N ALA A 388 19.20 0.82 9.61
CA ALA A 388 18.95 2.06 10.34
C ALA A 388 18.22 1.76 11.66
N PRO A 389 18.41 2.59 12.71
CA PRO A 389 17.62 2.45 13.93
C PRO A 389 16.14 2.71 13.65
N VAL A 390 15.28 1.81 14.10
CA VAL A 390 13.83 2.03 14.18
C VAL A 390 13.58 3.22 15.11
N ARG A 391 12.75 4.18 14.67
CA ARG A 391 12.37 5.39 15.42
C ARG A 391 10.99 5.26 16.03
#